data_AF-A0A956SYI3-F1
#
_entry.id   AF-A0A956SYI3-F1
#
_cell.length_a   1.000
_cell.length_b   1.000
_cell.length_c   1.000
_cell.angle_alpha   90.00
_cell.angle_beta   90.00
_cell.angle_gamma   90.00
#
_symmetry.space_group_name_H-M   'P 1'
#
loop_
_entity.id
_entity.type
_entity.pdbx_description
1 polymer ?
#
loop_
_entity_poly.entity_id
_entity_poly.type
_entity_poly.pdbx_seq_one_letter_code
_entity_poly.pdbx_strand_id
1 'polypeptide(L)'
;MKLQGLIVICLLLSLGGCSGGSDAAPEASPTPEASQQANADGAPAKKKAAPKAKAGAKNGAPTQTADLSGSKDFKEAEKAYAEGRFRDAALITRNSLDVLKSDEAPRAEIVKRTEYLANCQAKAGMYDKACANYAVLVKAEPANKEYAAALKSTKSTYWEKVLGPQLTEAERLRDNKRYSSARSMADEVKMAAAKVNLSTEQVDKVLASIDKAQGQVAQSRAQNQEVAVAAPPVQAKTNKKPKKAPPRKASTGTEEPESYPSYPTSGGSKKGTSKRKG
;
A
#
# COMPACT_ATOMS: atom_id res chain seq x y z
N MET A 1 -1.14 26.69 31.49
CA MET A 1 -1.38 26.31 30.07
C MET A 1 -0.61 25.03 29.74
N LYS A 2 -1.25 23.85 29.82
CA LYS A 2 -0.67 22.57 29.36
C LYS A 2 -1.78 21.61 28.93
N LEU A 3 -2.34 21.81 27.73
CA LEU A 3 -3.38 20.91 27.17
C LEU A 3 -3.31 20.82 25.64
N GLN A 4 -2.12 20.53 25.09
CA GLN A 4 -1.92 20.28 23.65
C GLN A 4 -1.29 18.90 23.34
N GLY A 5 -0.95 18.10 24.35
CA GLY A 5 -0.34 16.77 24.15
C GLY A 5 -1.32 15.68 23.69
N LEU A 6 -2.62 15.79 24.03
CA LEU A 6 -3.58 14.70 23.89
C LEU A 6 -4.16 14.55 22.46
N ILE A 7 -4.24 15.65 21.69
CA ILE A 7 -4.97 15.69 20.42
C ILE A 7 -4.25 14.93 19.29
N VAL A 8 -2.92 14.79 19.38
CA VAL A 8 -2.12 14.11 18.32
C VAL A 8 -2.25 12.59 18.37
N ILE A 9 -2.58 12.00 19.54
CA ILE A 9 -2.75 10.55 19.68
C ILE A 9 -4.02 10.07 18.95
N CYS A 10 -5.13 10.80 19.08
CA CYS A 10 -6.37 10.46 18.36
C CYS A 10 -6.22 10.49 16.83
N LEU A 11 -5.39 11.39 16.30
CA LEU A 11 -5.18 11.56 14.86
C LEU A 11 -4.38 10.40 14.20
N LEU A 12 -3.77 9.51 14.99
CA LEU A 12 -3.13 8.29 14.51
C LEU A 12 -4.05 7.05 14.51
N LEU A 13 -5.23 7.14 15.16
CA LEU A 13 -6.18 6.01 15.28
C LEU A 13 -7.29 6.04 14.22
N SER A 14 -7.59 7.18 13.61
CA SER A 14 -8.78 7.36 12.74
C SER A 14 -8.62 6.92 11.26
N LEU A 15 -7.67 6.03 10.94
CA LEU A 15 -7.40 5.60 9.54
C LEU A 15 -7.79 4.13 9.23
N GLY A 16 -8.58 3.49 10.08
CA GLY A 16 -9.17 2.18 9.80
C GLY A 16 -10.59 2.08 10.34
N GLY A 17 -11.61 2.20 9.48
CA GLY A 17 -13.01 2.17 9.94
C GLY A 17 -14.06 2.53 8.89
N CYS A 18 -14.11 1.82 7.75
CA CYS A 18 -15.26 1.86 6.86
C CYS A 18 -15.84 0.45 6.63
N SER A 19 -16.88 0.12 7.39
CA SER A 19 -18.02 -0.66 6.89
C SER A 19 -19.25 -0.36 7.75
N GLY A 20 -20.33 0.16 7.15
CA GLY A 20 -21.69 -0.01 7.70
C GLY A 20 -22.07 -1.50 7.68
N GLY A 21 -23.07 -1.99 8.41
CA GLY A 21 -24.42 -1.41 8.62
C GLY A 21 -25.39 -2.10 7.63
N SER A 22 -26.56 -2.63 7.99
CA SER A 22 -27.30 -2.68 9.27
C SER A 22 -28.18 -3.98 9.29
N ASP A 23 -29.21 -4.25 10.11
CA ASP A 23 -29.94 -3.52 11.17
C ASP A 23 -30.74 -4.51 12.08
N ALA A 24 -31.34 -4.00 13.18
CA ALA A 24 -32.46 -4.58 13.97
C ALA A 24 -32.27 -5.98 14.66
N ALA A 25 -32.86 -6.32 15.82
CA ALA A 25 -33.73 -5.66 16.81
C ALA A 25 -33.61 -6.42 18.18
N PRO A 26 -34.21 -5.93 19.31
CA PRO A 26 -33.84 -6.35 20.68
C PRO A 26 -34.74 -7.44 21.31
N GLU A 27 -34.55 -7.68 22.63
CA GLU A 27 -35.23 -8.59 23.60
C GLU A 27 -34.29 -9.73 24.07
N ALA A 28 -34.23 -10.14 25.33
CA ALA A 28 -34.68 -9.54 26.60
C ALA A 28 -33.88 -10.18 27.77
N SER A 29 -33.77 -9.48 28.90
CA SER A 29 -33.38 -10.07 30.19
C SER A 29 -34.55 -9.94 31.17
N PRO A 30 -34.79 -10.96 32.02
CA PRO A 30 -34.94 -10.64 33.44
C PRO A 30 -34.24 -11.65 34.38
N THR A 31 -33.37 -11.12 35.24
CA THR A 31 -33.37 -11.16 36.73
C THR A 31 -33.67 -12.48 37.53
N PRO A 32 -33.43 -12.55 38.86
CA PRO A 32 -32.82 -13.77 39.45
C PRO A 32 -33.58 -14.40 40.64
N GLU A 33 -33.15 -15.60 41.05
CA GLU A 33 -33.38 -16.17 42.40
C GLU A 33 -32.02 -16.69 42.95
N ALA A 34 -31.58 -16.49 44.20
CA ALA A 34 -32.20 -16.33 45.51
C ALA A 34 -32.37 -17.65 46.30
N SER A 35 -31.38 -17.95 47.16
CA SER A 35 -31.46 -18.72 48.43
C SER A 35 -30.09 -18.55 49.13
N GLN A 36 -29.90 -17.95 50.31
CA GLN A 36 -30.40 -18.29 51.66
C GLN A 36 -30.06 -19.75 52.06
N GLN A 37 -29.58 -20.07 53.27
CA GLN A 37 -29.29 -19.26 54.48
C GLN A 37 -28.59 -20.14 55.57
N ALA A 38 -27.95 -19.51 56.58
CA ALA A 38 -27.61 -20.06 57.91
C ALA A 38 -26.53 -21.17 58.01
N ASN A 39 -25.78 -21.34 59.11
CA ASN A 39 -25.71 -20.56 60.36
C ASN A 39 -24.34 -20.69 61.08
N ALA A 40 -24.22 -19.92 62.17
CA ALA A 40 -23.29 -19.92 63.31
C ALA A 40 -22.57 -21.26 63.68
N ASP A 41 -21.50 -21.30 64.50
CA ASP A 41 -21.16 -20.43 65.63
C ASP A 41 -19.68 -20.56 66.06
N GLY A 42 -19.17 -19.67 66.93
CA GLY A 42 -17.90 -19.93 67.66
C GLY A 42 -16.88 -18.79 67.77
N ALA A 43 -16.96 -18.01 68.84
CA ALA A 43 -15.90 -17.14 69.37
C ALA A 43 -15.90 -17.26 70.93
N PRO A 44 -15.15 -16.49 71.76
CA PRO A 44 -14.00 -15.60 71.52
C PRO A 44 -12.84 -15.72 72.57
N ALA A 45 -11.66 -15.10 72.32
CA ALA A 45 -10.78 -14.52 73.37
C ALA A 45 -9.70 -13.58 72.78
N LYS A 46 -9.88 -12.24 72.76
CA LYS A 46 -9.42 -11.26 73.78
C LYS A 46 -7.94 -11.34 74.23
N LYS A 47 -7.07 -10.46 73.70
CA LYS A 47 -6.60 -9.21 74.38
C LYS A 47 -5.56 -8.38 73.58
N LYS A 48 -5.79 -7.05 73.57
CA LYS A 48 -4.88 -5.87 73.57
C LYS A 48 -3.36 -6.15 73.48
N ALA A 49 -2.54 -5.40 72.72
CA ALA A 49 -2.43 -3.92 72.74
C ALA A 49 -1.56 -3.35 71.59
N ALA A 50 -1.71 -2.06 71.29
CA ALA A 50 -0.74 -1.24 70.54
C ALA A 50 0.00 -0.28 71.50
N PRO A 51 1.18 0.25 71.16
CA PRO A 51 1.19 1.63 70.63
C PRO A 51 2.25 1.95 69.53
N LYS A 52 2.07 3.15 68.95
CA LYS A 52 2.84 3.81 67.87
C LYS A 52 4.35 4.06 68.13
N ALA A 53 5.16 3.89 67.08
CA ALA A 53 6.23 4.81 66.61
C ALA A 53 6.72 4.30 65.23
N LYS A 54 6.39 4.90 64.07
CA LYS A 54 6.76 6.20 63.44
C LYS A 54 8.23 6.27 62.94
N ALA A 55 8.37 6.13 61.61
CA ALA A 55 9.49 6.52 60.73
C ALA A 55 10.91 5.96 61.01
N GLY A 56 11.70 5.54 60.00
CA GLY A 56 11.44 5.47 58.56
C GLY A 56 12.74 5.41 57.77
N ALA A 57 13.14 4.23 57.28
CA ALA A 57 14.33 4.06 56.45
C ALA A 57 14.23 2.84 55.54
N LYS A 58 14.65 3.01 54.28
CA LYS A 58 14.96 1.98 53.27
C LYS A 58 13.84 1.00 52.90
N ASN A 59 13.21 1.28 51.76
CA ASN A 59 13.04 0.38 50.61
C ASN A 59 12.63 1.30 49.44
N GLY A 60 13.41 1.48 48.37
CA GLY A 60 14.15 0.42 47.68
C GLY A 60 13.21 -0.19 46.65
N ALA A 61 12.78 0.62 45.68
CA ALA A 61 11.79 0.22 44.69
C ALA A 61 12.40 -0.79 43.70
N PRO A 62 11.73 -1.91 43.42
CA PRO A 62 11.84 -2.60 42.15
C PRO A 62 10.72 -2.06 41.24
N THR A 63 11.02 -0.98 40.51
CA THR A 63 10.25 -0.68 39.30
C THR A 63 10.50 -1.83 38.33
N GLN A 64 9.57 -2.78 38.26
CA GLN A 64 9.76 -3.96 37.43
C GLN A 64 9.85 -3.54 35.96
N THR A 65 10.89 -4.07 35.32
CA THR A 65 11.27 -3.82 33.94
C THR A 65 10.12 -4.11 32.99
N ALA A 66 9.68 -3.10 32.25
CA ALA A 66 9.06 -3.33 30.94
C ALA A 66 10.06 -4.12 30.09
N ASP A 67 9.67 -5.30 29.65
CA ASP A 67 10.62 -6.29 29.15
C ASP A 67 11.22 -5.87 27.79
N LEU A 68 12.48 -6.23 27.56
CA LEU A 68 13.37 -5.59 26.59
C LEU A 68 13.13 -6.01 25.13
N SER A 69 11.99 -6.66 24.81
CA SER A 69 11.68 -7.25 23.50
C SER A 69 11.88 -6.24 22.36
N GLY A 70 11.14 -5.12 22.38
CA GLY A 70 11.21 -4.09 21.35
C GLY A 70 12.60 -3.45 21.19
N SER A 71 13.47 -3.51 22.21
CA SER A 71 14.87 -3.03 22.13
C SER A 71 15.82 -4.02 21.47
N LYS A 72 15.57 -5.33 21.65
CA LYS A 72 16.29 -6.42 20.98
C LYS A 72 15.95 -6.42 19.49
N ASP A 73 14.67 -6.28 19.17
CA ASP A 73 14.16 -6.21 17.80
C ASP A 73 14.73 -4.99 17.06
N PHE A 74 14.82 -3.82 17.72
CA PHE A 74 15.41 -2.63 17.09
C PHE A 74 16.90 -2.81 16.74
N LYS A 75 17.69 -3.48 17.60
CA LYS A 75 19.08 -3.84 17.28
C LYS A 75 19.19 -4.83 16.12
N GLU A 76 18.21 -5.72 15.94
CA GLU A 76 18.14 -6.58 14.75
C GLU A 76 17.84 -5.78 13.48
N ALA A 77 17.01 -4.73 13.57
CA ALA A 77 16.80 -3.79 12.47
C ALA A 77 18.04 -2.95 12.13
N GLU A 78 18.85 -2.57 13.13
CA GLU A 78 20.17 -1.94 12.95
C GLU A 78 21.14 -2.86 12.20
N LYS A 79 21.23 -4.13 12.63
CA LYS A 79 22.02 -5.15 11.94
C LYS A 79 21.56 -5.39 10.50
N ALA A 80 20.25 -5.57 10.28
CA ALA A 80 19.68 -5.79 8.95
C ALA A 80 19.96 -4.63 7.99
N TYR A 81 19.93 -3.38 8.48
CA TYR A 81 20.25 -2.20 7.68
C TYR A 81 21.74 -2.12 7.33
N ALA A 82 22.63 -2.44 8.27
CA ALA A 82 24.08 -2.51 8.02
C ALA A 82 24.43 -3.59 6.98
N GLU A 83 23.68 -4.69 6.95
CA GLU A 83 23.76 -5.75 5.94
C GLU A 83 23.10 -5.38 4.59
N GLY A 84 22.53 -4.17 4.45
CA GLY A 84 21.82 -3.73 3.24
C GLY A 84 20.42 -4.33 3.05
N ARG A 85 19.90 -5.10 4.02
CA ARG A 85 18.56 -5.70 4.01
C ARG A 85 17.49 -4.69 4.42
N PHE A 86 17.38 -3.60 3.65
CA PHE A 86 16.56 -2.43 3.99
C PHE A 86 15.06 -2.73 4.14
N ARG A 87 14.52 -3.73 3.43
CA ARG A 87 13.12 -4.16 3.56
C ARG A 87 12.88 -4.87 4.90
N ASP A 88 13.78 -5.76 5.28
CA ASP A 88 13.72 -6.49 6.56
C ASP A 88 13.90 -5.51 7.72
N ALA A 89 14.88 -4.61 7.63
CA ALA A 89 15.09 -3.54 8.61
C ALA A 89 13.83 -2.67 8.78
N ALA A 90 13.15 -2.29 7.69
CA ALA A 90 11.89 -1.56 7.75
C ALA A 90 10.76 -2.38 8.40
N LEU A 91 10.66 -3.68 8.13
CA LEU A 91 9.65 -4.56 8.71
C LEU A 91 9.85 -4.72 10.23
N ILE A 92 11.08 -5.04 10.65
CA ILE A 92 11.44 -5.21 12.07
C ILE A 92 11.23 -3.89 12.82
N THR A 93 11.68 -2.76 12.25
CA THR A 93 11.47 -1.43 12.86
C THR A 93 9.98 -1.09 13.01
N ARG A 94 9.15 -1.40 12.00
CA ARG A 94 7.70 -1.17 12.09
C ARG A 94 7.09 -1.95 13.25
N ASN A 95 7.36 -3.26 13.32
CA ASN A 95 6.82 -4.10 14.40
C ASN A 95 7.29 -3.59 15.78
N SER A 96 8.57 -3.24 15.91
CA SER A 96 9.18 -2.65 17.10
C SER A 96 8.57 -1.28 17.47
N LEU A 97 8.12 -0.50 16.48
CA LEU A 97 7.44 0.79 16.67
C LEU A 97 5.96 0.63 17.06
N ASP A 98 5.30 -0.43 16.60
CA ASP A 98 3.91 -0.72 16.94
C ASP A 98 3.79 -1.15 18.42
N VAL A 99 4.75 -1.96 18.92
CA VAL A 99 4.88 -2.28 20.36
C VAL A 99 5.03 -1.00 21.21
N LEU A 100 5.92 -0.07 20.84
CA LEU A 100 6.09 1.19 21.59
C LEU A 100 4.82 2.04 21.68
N LYS A 101 3.96 2.00 20.65
CA LYS A 101 2.71 2.77 20.64
C LYS A 101 1.66 2.14 21.55
N SER A 102 1.68 0.81 21.70
CA SER A 102 0.84 0.09 22.65
C SER A 102 1.30 0.32 24.10
N ASP A 103 2.60 0.41 24.34
CA ASP A 103 3.19 0.55 25.68
C ASP A 103 3.30 2.02 26.18
N GLU A 104 2.59 2.97 25.54
CA GLU A 104 2.65 4.42 25.81
C GLU A 104 4.08 5.00 25.91
N ALA A 105 4.99 4.51 25.07
CA ALA A 105 6.42 4.82 25.18
C ALA A 105 6.75 6.33 25.03
N PRO A 106 7.90 6.79 25.58
CA PRO A 106 8.33 8.18 25.45
C PRO A 106 8.39 8.64 24.00
N ARG A 107 7.75 9.78 23.72
CA ARG A 107 7.63 10.37 22.38
C ARG A 107 8.94 10.44 21.59
N ALA A 108 10.06 10.72 22.26
CA ALA A 108 11.39 10.79 21.63
C ALA A 108 11.82 9.45 21.01
N GLU A 109 11.52 8.32 21.66
CA GLU A 109 11.84 6.98 21.13
C GLU A 109 10.91 6.61 19.96
N ILE A 110 9.62 7.00 20.03
CA ILE A 110 8.67 6.86 18.91
C ILE A 110 9.15 7.66 17.69
N VAL A 111 9.61 8.90 17.87
CA VAL A 111 10.20 9.73 16.81
C VAL A 111 11.44 9.05 16.22
N LYS A 112 12.40 8.64 17.06
CA LYS A 112 13.64 7.97 16.64
C LYS A 112 13.37 6.71 15.80
N ARG A 113 12.45 5.84 16.24
CA ARG A 113 12.10 4.64 15.45
C ARG A 113 11.31 4.97 14.18
N THR A 114 10.52 6.05 14.17
CA THR A 114 9.83 6.53 12.96
C THR A 114 10.80 7.11 11.93
N GLU A 115 11.82 7.86 12.36
CA GLU A 115 12.93 8.34 11.52
C GLU A 115 13.70 7.16 10.92
N TYR A 116 14.09 6.21 11.75
CA TYR A 116 14.80 5.01 11.31
C TYR A 116 13.97 4.20 10.30
N LEU A 117 12.66 4.06 10.53
CA LEU A 117 11.73 3.43 9.59
C LEU A 117 11.66 4.17 8.24
N ALA A 118 11.57 5.50 8.25
CA ALA A 118 11.55 6.32 7.04
C ALA A 118 12.85 6.16 6.22
N ASN A 119 14.00 6.17 6.90
CA ASN A 119 15.32 5.93 6.31
C ASN A 119 15.39 4.54 5.64
N CYS A 120 14.97 3.48 6.35
CA CYS A 120 14.92 2.12 5.81
C CYS A 120 14.01 2.03 4.56
N GLN A 121 12.83 2.65 4.62
CA GLN A 121 11.87 2.66 3.52
C GLN A 121 12.40 3.40 2.27
N ALA A 122 13.06 4.54 2.46
CA ALA A 122 13.68 5.29 1.35
C ALA A 122 14.81 4.49 0.67
N LYS A 123 15.66 3.80 1.45
CA LYS A 123 16.70 2.89 0.94
C LYS A 123 16.12 1.66 0.24
N ALA A 124 14.99 1.14 0.72
CA ALA A 124 14.28 -0.01 0.15
C ALA A 124 13.44 0.29 -1.12
N GLY A 125 13.40 1.54 -1.57
CA GLY A 125 12.56 2.00 -2.69
C GLY A 125 11.07 2.13 -2.36
N MET A 126 10.69 2.05 -1.08
CA MET A 126 9.31 2.20 -0.60
C MET A 126 8.97 3.68 -0.36
N TYR A 127 9.08 4.48 -1.43
CA TYR A 127 9.08 5.93 -1.33
C TYR A 127 7.76 6.53 -0.84
N ASP A 128 6.61 5.91 -1.12
CA ASP A 128 5.31 6.37 -0.65
C ASP A 128 5.19 6.29 0.88
N LYS A 129 5.63 5.16 1.46
CA LYS A 129 5.71 4.93 2.91
C LYS A 129 6.75 5.85 3.57
N ALA A 130 7.91 6.01 2.94
CA ALA A 130 8.96 6.91 3.43
C ALA A 130 8.45 8.36 3.49
N CYS A 131 7.79 8.85 2.42
CA CYS A 131 7.16 10.17 2.40
C CYS A 131 6.10 10.33 3.50
N ALA A 132 5.28 9.31 3.75
CA ALA A 132 4.30 9.35 4.83
C ALA A 132 4.95 9.48 6.21
N ASN A 133 6.00 8.70 6.50
CA ASN A 133 6.70 8.77 7.78
C ASN A 133 7.48 10.08 7.96
N TYR A 134 8.17 10.60 6.93
CA TYR A 134 8.76 11.94 7.02
C TYR A 134 7.71 13.05 7.20
N ALA A 135 6.52 12.93 6.59
CA ALA A 135 5.44 13.89 6.83
C ALA A 135 4.89 13.83 8.27
N VAL A 136 4.93 12.67 8.93
CA VAL A 136 4.65 12.54 10.38
C VAL A 136 5.77 13.21 11.19
N LEU A 137 7.03 12.98 10.85
CA LEU A 137 8.19 13.58 11.54
C LEU A 137 8.22 15.11 11.45
N VAL A 138 7.92 15.69 10.28
CA VAL A 138 7.77 17.15 10.10
C VAL A 138 6.67 17.74 10.99
N LYS A 139 5.56 17.02 11.20
CA LYS A 139 4.50 17.44 12.12
C LYS A 139 4.89 17.24 13.58
N ALA A 140 5.67 16.21 13.89
CA ALA A 140 6.13 15.91 15.24
C ALA A 140 7.22 16.89 15.71
N GLU A 141 8.13 17.29 14.83
CA GLU A 141 9.27 18.15 15.17
C GLU A 141 9.48 19.23 14.10
N PRO A 142 8.56 20.22 13.99
CA PRO A 142 8.62 21.25 12.95
C PRO A 142 9.85 22.16 13.03
N ALA A 143 10.55 22.17 14.17
CA ALA A 143 11.85 22.85 14.32
C ALA A 143 13.00 22.10 13.61
N ASN A 144 12.87 20.78 13.39
CA ASN A 144 13.88 19.98 12.70
C ASN A 144 13.70 20.09 11.18
N LYS A 145 14.54 20.92 10.56
CA LYS A 145 14.52 21.19 9.12
C LYS A 145 14.97 19.99 8.27
N GLU A 146 15.72 19.05 8.85
CA GLU A 146 16.22 17.88 8.13
C GLU A 146 15.08 16.96 7.69
N TYR A 147 14.01 16.81 8.48
CA TYR A 147 12.84 16.02 8.07
C TYR A 147 12.10 16.65 6.88
N ALA A 148 12.05 17.98 6.80
CA ALA A 148 11.44 18.68 5.66
C ALA A 148 12.31 18.54 4.39
N ALA A 149 13.64 18.63 4.54
CA ALA A 149 14.59 18.38 3.47
C ALA A 149 14.54 16.92 2.97
N ALA A 150 14.54 15.95 3.89
CA ALA A 150 14.43 14.52 3.60
C ALA A 150 13.10 14.17 2.92
N LEU A 151 11.98 14.74 3.36
CA LEU A 151 10.68 14.61 2.68
C LEU A 151 10.75 15.13 1.23
N LYS A 152 11.29 16.33 1.02
CA LYS A 152 11.43 16.93 -0.32
C LYS A 152 12.33 16.06 -1.23
N SER A 153 13.47 15.61 -0.72
CA SER A 153 14.41 14.73 -1.44
C SER A 153 13.78 13.38 -1.80
N THR A 154 13.04 12.78 -0.86
CA THR A 154 12.35 11.50 -1.05
C THR A 154 11.27 11.61 -2.12
N LYS A 155 10.49 12.71 -2.12
CA LYS A 155 9.51 13.00 -3.18
C LYS A 155 10.14 13.16 -4.56
N SER A 156 11.27 13.88 -4.67
CA SER A 156 12.01 14.02 -5.93
C SER A 156 12.48 12.65 -6.43
N THR A 157 13.12 11.87 -5.55
CA THR A 157 13.59 10.50 -5.86
C THR A 157 12.45 9.58 -6.29
N TYR A 158 11.27 9.70 -5.68
CA TYR A 158 10.09 8.92 -6.05
C TYR A 158 9.60 9.25 -7.47
N TRP A 159 9.58 10.54 -7.80
CA TRP A 159 9.23 11.00 -9.14
C TRP A 159 10.24 10.49 -10.17
N GLU A 160 11.53 10.74 -9.95
CA GLU A 160 12.61 10.37 -10.86
C GLU A 160 12.69 8.86 -11.13
N LYS A 161 12.48 8.02 -10.10
CA LYS A 161 12.73 6.56 -10.21
C LYS A 161 11.49 5.70 -10.44
N VAL A 162 10.29 6.22 -10.20
CA VAL A 162 9.04 5.42 -10.29
C VAL A 162 7.99 6.14 -11.12
N LEU A 163 7.54 7.31 -10.68
CA LEU A 163 6.35 7.96 -11.27
C LEU A 163 6.62 8.55 -12.67
N GLY A 164 7.78 9.17 -12.88
CA GLY A 164 8.21 9.70 -14.18
C GLY A 164 8.32 8.60 -15.24
N PRO A 165 9.07 7.51 -15.00
CA PRO A 165 9.13 6.36 -15.91
C PRO A 165 7.76 5.74 -16.23
N GLN A 166 6.86 5.62 -15.25
CA GLN A 166 5.49 5.16 -15.49
C GLN A 166 4.68 6.15 -16.34
N LEU A 167 4.86 7.46 -16.13
CA LEU A 167 4.19 8.47 -16.95
C LEU A 167 4.66 8.43 -18.41
N THR A 168 5.97 8.27 -18.65
CA THR A 168 6.53 8.07 -19.98
C THR A 168 6.03 6.78 -20.66
N GLU A 169 5.85 5.70 -19.90
CA GLU A 169 5.24 4.47 -20.43
C GLU A 169 3.74 4.68 -20.78
N ALA A 170 3.00 5.48 -20.00
CA ALA A 170 1.63 5.87 -20.34
C ALA A 170 1.57 6.67 -21.66
N GLU A 171 2.51 7.60 -21.89
CA GLU A 171 2.64 8.31 -23.17
C GLU A 171 2.99 7.35 -24.33
N ARG A 172 3.92 6.41 -24.11
CA ARG A 172 4.26 5.38 -25.10
C ARG A 172 3.03 4.50 -25.44
N LEU A 173 2.19 4.17 -24.46
CA LEU A 173 0.94 3.43 -24.68
C LEU A 173 -0.08 4.27 -25.46
N ARG A 174 -0.20 5.57 -25.20
CA ARG A 174 -1.05 6.52 -25.96
C ARG A 174 -0.65 6.54 -27.43
N ASP A 175 0.65 6.65 -27.72
CA ASP A 175 1.17 6.78 -29.09
C ASP A 175 0.99 5.46 -29.88
N ASN A 176 1.04 4.33 -29.19
CA ASN A 176 0.64 3.02 -29.72
C ASN A 176 -0.89 2.79 -29.75
N LYS A 177 -1.70 3.85 -29.59
CA LYS A 177 -3.18 3.83 -29.63
C LYS A 177 -3.84 2.95 -28.56
N ARG A 178 -3.09 2.56 -27.51
CA ARG A 178 -3.58 1.75 -26.37
C ARG A 178 -4.18 2.65 -25.28
N TYR A 179 -5.13 3.50 -25.64
CA TYR A 179 -5.64 4.59 -24.80
C TYR A 179 -6.14 4.13 -23.41
N SER A 180 -6.86 3.01 -23.31
CA SER A 180 -7.30 2.46 -22.02
C SER A 180 -6.13 2.07 -21.10
N SER A 181 -5.08 1.44 -21.63
CA SER A 181 -3.88 1.11 -20.84
C SER A 181 -3.10 2.37 -20.44
N ALA A 182 -2.98 3.34 -21.36
CA ALA A 182 -2.34 4.63 -21.10
C ALA A 182 -3.07 5.42 -19.99
N ARG A 183 -4.40 5.47 -20.06
CA ARG A 183 -5.29 6.11 -19.10
C ARG A 183 -5.11 5.51 -17.71
N SER A 184 -5.22 4.18 -17.58
CA SER A 184 -5.05 3.48 -16.29
C SER A 184 -3.71 3.82 -15.64
N MET A 185 -2.61 3.73 -16.40
CA MET A 185 -1.28 3.99 -15.89
C MET A 185 -1.07 5.45 -15.47
N ALA A 186 -1.60 6.41 -16.24
CA ALA A 186 -1.55 7.82 -15.87
C ALA A 186 -2.42 8.13 -14.63
N ASP A 187 -3.60 7.53 -14.51
CA ASP A 187 -4.46 7.68 -13.33
C ASP A 187 -3.82 7.03 -12.06
N GLU A 188 -3.15 5.88 -12.20
CA GLU A 188 -2.32 5.27 -11.14
C GLU A 188 -1.19 6.20 -10.67
N VAL A 189 -0.44 6.79 -11.61
CA VAL A 189 0.60 7.79 -11.32
C VAL A 189 0.01 9.01 -10.63
N LYS A 190 -1.17 9.49 -11.07
CA LYS A 190 -1.87 10.62 -10.45
C LYS A 190 -2.25 10.33 -9.00
N MET A 191 -2.83 9.16 -8.73
CA MET A 191 -3.18 8.72 -7.38
C MET A 191 -1.92 8.59 -6.49
N ALA A 192 -0.84 8.03 -7.02
CA ALA A 192 0.41 7.85 -6.30
C ALA A 192 1.10 9.19 -5.96
N ALA A 193 1.08 10.15 -6.89
CA ALA A 193 1.57 11.51 -6.67
C ALA A 193 0.71 12.28 -5.64
N ALA A 194 -0.62 12.20 -5.76
CA ALA A 194 -1.55 12.83 -4.83
C ALA A 194 -1.38 12.30 -3.39
N LYS A 195 -1.21 10.98 -3.22
CA LYS A 195 -0.98 10.34 -1.90
C LYS A 195 0.21 10.94 -1.13
N VAL A 196 1.24 11.41 -1.83
CA VAL A 196 2.42 12.04 -1.22
C VAL A 196 2.42 13.56 -1.31
N ASN A 197 1.35 14.20 -1.80
CA ASN A 197 1.28 15.63 -2.09
C ASN A 197 2.43 16.09 -3.02
N LEU A 198 2.53 15.47 -4.20
CA LEU A 198 3.26 15.96 -5.37
C LEU A 198 2.29 16.67 -6.34
N SER A 199 2.79 17.61 -7.16
CA SER A 199 1.97 18.24 -8.21
C SER A 199 1.60 17.20 -9.28
N THR A 200 0.34 17.23 -9.73
CA THR A 200 -0.17 16.33 -10.77
C THR A 200 -0.18 16.95 -12.16
N GLU A 201 0.22 18.23 -12.32
CA GLU A 201 0.08 19.00 -13.57
C GLU A 201 0.65 18.29 -14.82
N GLN A 202 1.77 17.59 -14.67
CA GLN A 202 2.37 16.82 -15.79
C GLN A 202 1.49 15.62 -16.16
N VAL A 203 0.92 14.94 -15.16
CA VAL A 203 0.00 13.83 -15.34
C VAL A 203 -1.32 14.30 -15.96
N ASP A 204 -1.84 15.44 -15.50
CA ASP A 204 -3.07 16.05 -16.04
C ASP A 204 -2.93 16.44 -17.51
N LYS A 205 -1.74 16.93 -17.94
CA LYS A 205 -1.41 17.16 -19.35
C LYS A 205 -1.40 15.86 -20.16
N VAL A 206 -0.84 14.78 -19.62
CA VAL A 206 -0.82 13.47 -20.29
C VAL A 206 -2.24 12.90 -20.41
N LEU A 207 -3.06 12.95 -19.36
CA LEU A 207 -4.46 12.52 -19.38
C LEU A 207 -5.27 13.30 -20.43
N ALA A 208 -5.16 14.63 -20.47
CA ALA A 208 -5.82 15.45 -21.49
C ALA A 208 -5.35 15.12 -22.92
N SER A 209 -4.07 14.75 -23.09
CA SER A 209 -3.54 14.30 -24.40
C SER A 209 -4.10 12.94 -24.84
N ILE A 210 -4.32 12.02 -23.89
CA ILE A 210 -4.93 10.70 -24.13
C ILE A 210 -6.39 10.88 -24.58
N ASP A 211 -7.16 11.69 -23.86
CA ASP A 211 -8.57 11.95 -24.17
C ASP A 211 -8.74 12.60 -25.56
N LYS A 212 -7.89 13.59 -25.88
CA LYS A 212 -7.87 14.23 -27.20
C LYS A 212 -7.57 13.24 -28.33
N ALA A 213 -6.56 12.38 -28.15
CA ALA A 213 -6.18 11.38 -29.15
C ALA A 213 -7.27 10.30 -29.33
N GLN A 214 -7.88 9.84 -28.24
CA GLN A 214 -8.99 8.89 -28.28
C GLN A 214 -10.24 9.47 -28.98
N GLY A 215 -10.57 10.74 -28.70
CA GLY A 215 -11.67 11.45 -29.36
C GLY A 215 -11.48 11.60 -30.87
N GLN A 216 -10.25 11.90 -31.32
CA GLN A 216 -9.92 11.96 -32.75
C GLN A 216 -10.11 10.62 -33.46
N VAL A 217 -9.67 9.51 -32.83
CA VAL A 217 -9.88 8.16 -33.40
C VAL A 217 -11.37 7.79 -33.50
N ALA A 218 -12.18 8.21 -32.52
CA ALA A 218 -13.63 8.02 -32.58
C ALA A 218 -14.28 8.81 -33.74
N GLN A 219 -13.87 10.07 -33.94
CA GLN A 219 -14.36 10.91 -35.04
C GLN A 219 -13.99 10.34 -36.42
N SER A 220 -12.72 9.95 -36.63
CA SER A 220 -12.30 9.34 -37.89
C SER A 220 -13.00 8.00 -38.18
N ARG A 221 -13.34 7.23 -37.13
CA ARG A 221 -14.10 5.98 -37.28
C ARG A 221 -15.54 6.24 -37.72
N ALA A 222 -16.21 7.26 -37.15
CA ALA A 222 -17.56 7.64 -37.54
C ALA A 222 -17.61 8.11 -39.01
N GLN A 223 -16.70 9.00 -39.41
CA GLN A 223 -16.61 9.50 -40.79
C GLN A 223 -16.36 8.37 -41.80
N ASN A 224 -15.46 7.43 -41.51
CA ASN A 224 -15.20 6.28 -42.39
C ASN A 224 -16.40 5.30 -42.48
N GLN A 225 -17.27 5.23 -41.47
CA GLN A 225 -18.49 4.44 -41.54
C GLN A 225 -19.58 5.13 -42.38
N GLU A 226 -19.71 6.45 -42.28
CA GLU A 226 -20.66 7.24 -43.07
C GLU A 226 -20.38 7.14 -44.58
N VAL A 227 -19.11 7.22 -44.98
CA VAL A 227 -18.69 7.03 -46.38
C VAL A 227 -18.93 5.58 -46.86
N ALA A 228 -18.78 4.58 -45.98
CA ALA A 228 -19.02 3.17 -46.34
C ALA A 228 -20.51 2.84 -46.56
N VAL A 229 -21.42 3.57 -45.93
CA VAL A 229 -22.89 3.44 -46.16
C VAL A 229 -23.33 4.19 -47.42
N ALA A 230 -22.57 5.20 -47.86
CA ALA A 230 -22.82 5.98 -49.08
C ALA A 230 -22.29 5.34 -50.39
N ALA A 231 -22.05 4.03 -50.41
CA ALA A 231 -21.76 3.32 -51.67
C ALA A 231 -22.97 3.38 -52.62
N PRO A 232 -22.79 3.70 -53.91
CA PRO A 232 -23.91 3.91 -54.82
C PRO A 232 -24.72 2.63 -55.04
N PRO A 233 -26.05 2.73 -55.28
CA PRO A 233 -26.88 1.57 -55.52
C PRO A 233 -26.41 0.85 -56.79
N VAL A 234 -25.85 -0.36 -56.60
CA VAL A 234 -25.53 -1.26 -57.71
C VAL A 234 -26.83 -1.56 -58.46
N GLN A 235 -26.96 -1.00 -59.66
CA GLN A 235 -28.12 -1.26 -60.51
C GLN A 235 -28.16 -2.74 -60.88
N ALA A 236 -29.00 -3.50 -60.18
CA ALA A 236 -29.29 -4.89 -60.47
C ALA A 236 -30.03 -4.99 -61.82
N LYS A 237 -29.28 -5.03 -62.92
CA LYS A 237 -29.82 -5.41 -64.23
C LYS A 237 -30.28 -6.87 -64.16
N THR A 238 -31.59 -7.04 -64.10
CA THR A 238 -32.26 -8.33 -64.12
C THR A 238 -32.01 -9.03 -65.46
N ASN A 239 -31.59 -10.30 -65.42
CA ASN A 239 -31.75 -11.16 -66.59
C ASN A 239 -31.99 -12.64 -66.23
N LYS A 240 -32.63 -13.36 -67.16
CA LYS A 240 -33.46 -14.55 -66.89
C LYS A 240 -32.71 -15.89 -66.72
N LYS A 241 -33.11 -16.62 -65.66
CA LYS A 241 -33.36 -18.10 -65.59
C LYS A 241 -32.15 -19.06 -65.84
N PRO A 242 -32.28 -20.39 -65.55
CA PRO A 242 -31.27 -21.05 -64.72
C PRO A 242 -30.59 -22.28 -65.36
N LYS A 243 -29.48 -22.73 -64.77
CA LYS A 243 -28.91 -24.06 -65.06
C LYS A 243 -28.73 -24.90 -63.79
N LYS A 244 -29.65 -25.86 -63.67
CA LYS A 244 -29.50 -27.25 -63.19
C LYS A 244 -28.32 -27.55 -62.25
N ALA A 245 -28.61 -27.84 -60.99
CA ALA A 245 -27.66 -28.45 -60.05
C ALA A 245 -27.43 -29.95 -60.34
N PRO A 246 -26.23 -30.50 -60.10
CA PRO A 246 -26.00 -31.89 -59.74
C PRO A 246 -25.93 -32.06 -58.19
N PRO A 247 -26.15 -33.28 -57.66
CA PRO A 247 -26.40 -33.48 -56.22
C PRO A 247 -25.13 -33.53 -55.36
N ARG A 248 -25.30 -33.19 -54.07
CA ARG A 248 -24.34 -33.51 -53.00
C ARG A 248 -24.09 -35.02 -52.94
N LYS A 249 -22.82 -35.43 -52.81
CA LYS A 249 -22.45 -36.61 -52.01
C LYS A 249 -21.96 -36.14 -50.64
N ALA A 250 -22.18 -36.96 -49.62
CA ALA A 250 -21.83 -36.67 -48.23
C ALA A 250 -20.73 -37.62 -47.73
N SER A 251 -20.10 -37.25 -46.60
CA SER A 251 -19.11 -38.03 -45.83
C SER A 251 -17.74 -38.24 -46.54
N THR A 252 -16.60 -38.36 -45.86
CA THR A 252 -16.27 -38.63 -44.44
C THR A 252 -15.11 -37.73 -43.95
N GLY A 253 -14.50 -38.01 -42.78
CA GLY A 253 -13.32 -37.32 -42.20
C GLY A 253 -12.05 -37.34 -43.07
N THR A 254 -10.90 -36.84 -42.62
CA THR A 254 -10.31 -37.02 -41.27
C THR A 254 -9.47 -35.82 -40.83
N GLU A 255 -9.15 -35.77 -39.54
CA GLU A 255 -8.29 -34.82 -38.84
C GLU A 255 -6.83 -34.85 -39.34
N GLU A 256 -6.17 -33.68 -39.43
CA GLU A 256 -4.77 -33.50 -38.97
C GLU A 256 -4.43 -31.99 -38.81
N PRO A 257 -3.68 -31.58 -37.77
CA PRO A 257 -3.30 -30.18 -37.55
C PRO A 257 -1.90 -29.85 -38.12
N GLU A 258 -1.79 -28.79 -38.92
CA GLU A 258 -0.51 -28.30 -39.44
C GLU A 258 0.37 -27.67 -38.34
N SER A 259 1.26 -28.50 -37.77
CA SER A 259 2.67 -28.23 -37.48
C SER A 259 3.11 -26.75 -37.33
N TYR A 260 3.16 -26.26 -36.09
CA TYR A 260 3.95 -25.07 -35.73
C TYR A 260 5.47 -25.36 -35.83
N PRO A 261 6.29 -24.49 -36.46
CA PRO A 261 7.74 -24.56 -36.32
C PRO A 261 8.17 -24.10 -34.92
N SER A 262 8.76 -25.02 -34.16
CA SER A 262 9.30 -24.79 -32.82
C SER A 262 10.65 -24.06 -32.87
N TYR A 263 10.81 -23.00 -32.08
CA TYR A 263 12.10 -22.32 -31.91
C TYR A 263 12.89 -22.94 -30.74
N PRO A 264 14.14 -23.39 -30.94
CA PRO A 264 14.93 -24.00 -29.88
C PRO A 264 15.42 -22.98 -28.85
N THR A 265 15.14 -23.26 -27.58
CA THR A 265 15.76 -22.63 -26.42
C THR A 265 17.24 -23.03 -26.31
N SER A 266 18.15 -22.07 -26.45
CA SER A 266 19.58 -22.26 -26.23
C SER A 266 20.03 -21.59 -24.93
N GLY A 267 20.09 -22.38 -23.85
CA GLY A 267 20.85 -22.01 -22.66
C GLY A 267 22.30 -22.50 -22.79
N GLY A 268 23.29 -21.67 -22.46
CA GLY A 268 24.70 -22.05 -22.62
C GLY A 268 25.69 -21.08 -21.96
N SER A 269 25.98 -21.30 -20.69
CA SER A 269 26.94 -20.52 -19.90
C SER A 269 28.38 -20.57 -20.44
N LYS A 270 29.18 -19.51 -20.19
CA LYS A 270 30.57 -19.70 -19.75
C LYS A 270 31.18 -18.51 -19.00
N LYS A 271 32.05 -18.85 -18.04
CA LYS A 271 32.84 -17.95 -17.19
C LYS A 271 33.86 -17.14 -18.00
N GLY A 272 34.12 -15.90 -17.56
CA GLY A 272 35.26 -15.10 -17.98
C GLY A 272 35.91 -14.39 -16.79
N THR A 273 36.84 -15.06 -16.10
CA THR A 273 37.69 -14.41 -15.09
C THR A 273 38.80 -13.62 -15.77
N SER A 274 39.07 -12.39 -15.31
CA SER A 274 40.32 -11.69 -15.62
C SER A 274 40.85 -10.93 -14.42
N LYS A 275 41.84 -11.53 -13.74
CA LYS A 275 42.82 -10.78 -12.96
C LYS A 275 43.65 -9.96 -13.95
N ARG A 276 43.86 -8.67 -13.68
CA ARG A 276 45.04 -7.96 -14.17
C ARG A 276 45.67 -7.22 -12.99
N LYS A 277 46.89 -7.63 -12.63
CA LYS A 277 47.79 -6.80 -11.83
C LYS A 277 48.39 -5.74 -12.77
N GLY A 278 48.51 -4.54 -12.24
CA GLY A 278 49.37 -3.44 -12.68
C GLY A 278 49.74 -2.70 -11.41
#